data_AF-A0A942MRB7-F1
#
_entry.id   AF-A0A942MRB7-F1
#
_cell.length_a   1.000
_cell.length_b   1.000
_cell.length_c   1.000
_cell.angle_alpha   90.00
_cell.angle_beta   90.00
_cell.angle_gamma   90.00
#
_symmetry.space_group_name_H-M   'P 1'
#
loop_
_entity.id
_entity.type
_entity.pdbx_description
1 polymer ?
#
loop_
_entity_poly.entity_id
_entity_poly.type
_entity_poly.pdbx_seq_one_letter_code
_entity_poly.pdbx_strand_id
1 'polypeptide(L)'
;MRGKSFAFTDPTSTLGTLYPLYLLKATGETADSFFKSHTFTFSSDNSIQSVADNLVDGAAVNSLVYDNMFARMPNLFKDMRFKRFIPQLQTAYEDIRAMSEALLR
;
A
#
# COMPACT_ATOMS: atom_id res chain seq x y z
N MET A 1 -11.59 -1.32 4.53
CA MET A 1 -10.51 -2.18 4.02
C MET A 1 -10.46 -3.53 4.71
N ARG A 2 -10.94 -3.68 5.95
CA ARG A 2 -11.12 -5.00 6.56
C ARG A 2 -11.96 -5.93 5.67
N GLY A 3 -11.52 -7.17 5.51
CA GLY A 3 -12.21 -8.21 4.72
C GLY A 3 -12.21 -7.98 3.19
N LYS A 4 -11.33 -7.13 2.68
CA LYS A 4 -11.18 -6.81 1.26
C LYS A 4 -9.89 -7.38 0.67
N SER A 5 -9.78 -7.51 -0.65
CA SER A 5 -8.53 -7.85 -1.32
C SER A 5 -7.62 -6.62 -1.46
N PHE A 6 -6.32 -6.79 -1.26
CA PHE A 6 -5.38 -5.66 -1.21
C PHE A 6 -4.10 -5.92 -2.00
N ALA A 7 -3.62 -4.93 -2.75
CA ALA A 7 -2.31 -4.98 -3.40
C ALA A 7 -1.28 -4.16 -2.61
N PHE A 8 -0.18 -4.84 -2.26
CA PHE A 8 1.08 -4.22 -1.91
C PHE A 8 1.96 -4.12 -3.15
N THR A 9 2.98 -3.26 -3.09
CA THR A 9 3.93 -3.11 -4.20
C THR A 9 4.97 -4.23 -4.17
N ASP A 10 6.11 -4.04 -3.51
CA ASP A 10 7.12 -5.08 -3.26
C ASP A 10 7.27 -5.35 -1.75
N PRO A 11 7.75 -6.53 -1.33
CA PRO A 11 7.88 -6.88 0.10
C PRO A 11 8.68 -5.87 0.93
N THR A 12 9.64 -5.19 0.32
CA THR A 12 10.57 -4.25 0.97
C THR A 12 10.12 -2.78 0.88
N SER A 13 9.02 -2.49 0.19
CA SER A 13 8.57 -1.13 -0.08
C SER A 13 8.16 -0.41 1.20
N THR A 14 8.85 0.68 1.53
CA THR A 14 8.47 1.51 2.67
C THR A 14 7.04 2.01 2.57
N LEU A 15 6.68 2.65 1.45
CA LEU A 15 5.37 3.30 1.31
C LEU A 15 4.27 2.35 0.83
N GLY A 16 4.63 1.38 -0.01
CA GLY A 16 3.67 0.46 -0.62
C GLY A 16 3.46 -0.84 0.16
N THR A 17 4.23 -1.09 1.23
CA THR A 17 4.12 -2.33 2.03
C THR A 17 4.36 -2.09 3.52
N LEU A 18 5.56 -1.68 3.93
CA LEU A 18 5.96 -1.65 5.34
C LEU A 18 5.15 -0.64 6.16
N TYR A 19 4.87 0.54 5.61
CA TYR A 19 4.04 1.54 6.28
C TYR A 19 2.59 1.07 6.47
N PRO A 20 1.88 0.53 5.46
CA PRO A 20 0.60 -0.15 5.67
C PRO A 20 0.64 -1.25 6.74
N LEU A 21 1.68 -2.09 6.75
CA LEU A 21 1.83 -3.15 7.75
C LEU A 21 2.05 -2.58 9.17
N TYR A 22 2.85 -1.51 9.29
CA TYR A 22 3.01 -0.77 10.53
C TYR A 22 1.68 -0.25 11.06
N LEU A 23 0.84 0.34 10.20
CA LEU A 23 -0.49 0.84 10.60
C LEU A 23 -1.40 -0.29 11.11
N LEU A 24 -1.37 -1.47 10.49
CA LEU A 24 -2.12 -2.64 10.97
C LEU A 24 -1.59 -3.11 12.33
N LYS A 25 -0.27 -3.23 12.46
CA LYS A 25 0.39 -3.62 13.71
C LYS A 25 0.03 -2.68 14.86
N ALA A 26 -0.03 -1.37 14.61
CA ALA A 26 -0.44 -0.38 15.61
C ALA A 26 -1.89 -0.58 16.11
N THR A 27 -2.71 -1.31 15.38
CA THR A 27 -4.09 -1.68 15.76
C THR A 27 -4.22 -3.13 16.27
N GLY A 28 -3.09 -3.84 16.43
CA GLY A 28 -3.09 -5.25 16.84
C GLY A 28 -3.47 -6.22 15.72
N GLU A 29 -3.38 -5.81 14.46
CA GLU A 29 -3.76 -6.60 13.28
C GLU A 29 -2.55 -6.96 12.41
N THR A 30 -2.69 -8.02 11.61
CA THR A 30 -1.78 -8.38 10.52
C THR A 30 -2.49 -8.22 9.17
N ALA A 31 -1.73 -8.30 8.06
CA ALA A 31 -2.35 -8.33 6.74
C ALA A 31 -3.32 -9.52 6.59
N ASP A 32 -2.95 -10.70 7.11
CA ASP A 32 -3.75 -11.93 7.04
C ASP A 32 -5.00 -11.86 7.91
N SER A 33 -4.95 -11.20 9.08
CA SER A 33 -6.14 -11.03 9.94
C SER A 33 -7.07 -9.91 9.47
N PHE A 34 -6.53 -8.90 8.79
CA PHE A 34 -7.27 -7.72 8.40
C PHE A 34 -7.90 -7.84 7.01
N PHE A 35 -7.16 -8.34 6.02
CA PHE A 35 -7.60 -8.46 4.63
C PHE A 35 -8.20 -9.84 4.35
N LYS A 36 -9.07 -9.94 3.33
CA LYS A 36 -9.53 -11.24 2.84
C LYS A 36 -8.40 -11.97 2.09
N SER A 37 -7.61 -11.22 1.34
CA SER A 37 -6.42 -11.68 0.64
C SER A 37 -5.53 -10.48 0.34
N HIS A 38 -4.24 -10.72 0.14
CA HIS A 38 -3.31 -9.71 -0.35
C HIS A 38 -2.34 -10.29 -1.38
N THR A 39 -1.77 -9.42 -2.21
CA THR A 39 -0.83 -9.78 -3.28
C THR A 39 0.26 -8.71 -3.43
N PHE A 40 1.36 -9.06 -4.09
CA PHE A 40 2.43 -8.14 -4.48
C PHE A 40 2.39 -7.89 -5.98
N THR A 41 2.32 -6.62 -6.38
CA THR A 41 2.30 -6.20 -7.79
C THR A 41 3.65 -5.69 -8.30
N PHE A 42 4.65 -5.63 -7.42
CA PHE A 42 6.04 -5.21 -7.62
C PHE A 42 6.24 -3.79 -8.18
N SER A 43 5.18 -2.99 -8.31
CA SER A 43 5.26 -1.56 -8.61
C SER A 43 3.97 -0.83 -8.20
N SER A 44 4.08 0.48 -7.96
CA SER A 44 2.92 1.34 -7.67
C SER A 44 1.97 1.44 -8.87
N ASP A 45 2.51 1.51 -10.10
CA ASP A 45 1.73 1.55 -11.34
C ASP A 45 0.85 0.29 -11.48
N ASN A 46 1.43 -0.89 -11.26
CA ASN A 46 0.71 -2.16 -11.33
C ASN A 46 -0.34 -2.28 -10.22
N SER A 47 -0.05 -1.75 -9.03
CA SER A 47 -1.01 -1.68 -7.92
C SER A 47 -2.22 -0.81 -8.30
N ILE A 48 -1.99 0.37 -8.88
CA ILE A 48 -3.06 1.26 -9.37
C ILE A 48 -3.87 0.55 -10.47
N GLN A 49 -3.20 -0.06 -11.44
CA GLN A 49 -3.85 -0.77 -12.53
C GLN A 49 -4.69 -1.95 -12.01
N SER A 50 -4.20 -2.70 -11.02
CA SER A 50 -4.94 -3.81 -10.41
C SER A 50 -6.22 -3.37 -9.71
N VAL A 51 -6.24 -2.16 -9.13
CA VAL A 51 -7.48 -1.55 -8.60
C VAL A 51 -8.40 -1.13 -9.75
N ALA A 52 -7.86 -0.52 -10.81
CA ALA A 52 -8.65 -0.06 -11.96
C ALA A 52 -9.36 -1.23 -12.66
N ASP A 53 -8.68 -2.36 -12.77
CA ASP A 53 -9.15 -3.58 -13.41
C ASP A 53 -10.02 -4.44 -12.47
N ASN A 54 -10.33 -3.96 -11.26
CA ASN A 54 -11.11 -4.65 -10.23
C ASN A 54 -10.51 -6.02 -9.82
N LEU A 55 -9.20 -6.20 -9.96
CA LEU A 55 -8.49 -7.40 -9.50
C LEU A 55 -8.31 -7.39 -7.97
N VAL A 56 -8.16 -6.21 -7.40
CA VAL A 56 -8.12 -5.97 -5.94
C VAL A 56 -9.02 -4.80 -5.55
N ASP A 57 -9.53 -4.81 -4.32
CA ASP A 57 -10.39 -3.75 -3.80
C ASP A 57 -9.63 -2.48 -3.38
N GLY A 58 -8.31 -2.56 -3.18
CA GLY A 58 -7.49 -1.43 -2.76
C GLY A 58 -5.98 -1.70 -2.83
N ALA A 59 -5.19 -0.64 -2.77
CA ALA A 59 -3.73 -0.73 -2.78
C ALA A 59 -3.07 0.40 -1.99
N ALA A 60 -1.84 0.18 -1.53
CA ALA A 60 -0.96 1.22 -0.99
C ALA A 60 0.13 1.53 -2.02
N VAL A 61 0.29 2.81 -2.38
CA VAL A 61 1.16 3.23 -3.47
C VAL A 61 1.98 4.46 -3.11
N ASN A 62 3.08 4.66 -3.81
CA ASN A 62 3.87 5.88 -3.69
C ASN A 62 3.08 7.06 -4.26
N SER A 63 2.96 8.14 -3.48
CA SER A 63 2.14 9.28 -3.87
C SER A 63 2.70 10.05 -5.08
N LEU A 64 4.01 10.02 -5.32
CA LEU A 64 4.61 10.64 -6.52
C LEU A 64 4.18 9.89 -7.79
N VAL A 65 4.09 8.56 -7.73
CA VAL A 65 3.61 7.73 -8.83
C VAL A 65 2.12 7.98 -9.06
N TYR A 66 1.33 7.99 -7.99
CA TYR A 66 -0.09 8.33 -8.06
C TYR A 66 -0.31 9.70 -8.73
N ASP A 67 0.37 10.74 -8.26
CA ASP A 67 0.23 12.10 -8.77
C ASP A 67 0.61 12.18 -10.27
N ASN A 68 1.67 11.48 -10.68
CA ASN A 68 2.09 11.41 -12.09
C ASN A 68 1.05 10.69 -12.97
N MET A 69 0.57 9.52 -12.54
CA MET A 69 -0.43 8.76 -13.29
C MET A 69 -1.76 9.50 -13.37
N PHE A 70 -2.20 10.12 -12.27
CA PHE A 70 -3.43 10.91 -12.23
C PHE A 70 -3.38 12.10 -13.19
N ALA A 71 -2.25 12.81 -13.24
CA ALA A 71 -2.06 13.93 -14.17
C ALA A 71 -2.10 13.50 -15.65
N ARG A 72 -1.64 12.28 -15.97
CA ARG A 72 -1.57 11.76 -17.34
C ARG A 72 -2.84 11.04 -17.78
N MET A 73 -3.50 10.35 -16.86
CA MET A 73 -4.59 9.40 -17.14
C MET A 73 -5.72 9.54 -16.11
N PRO A 74 -6.35 10.73 -15.97
CA PRO A 74 -7.35 10.96 -14.92
C PRO A 74 -8.55 10.02 -15.00
N ASN A 75 -8.93 9.59 -16.22
CA ASN A 75 -10.04 8.66 -16.44
C ASN A 75 -9.81 7.27 -15.81
N LEU A 76 -8.57 6.86 -15.60
CA LEU A 76 -8.23 5.60 -14.91
C LEU A 76 -8.76 5.60 -13.46
N PHE A 77 -8.85 6.78 -12.84
CA PHE A 77 -9.14 6.97 -11.43
C PHE A 77 -10.61 7.34 -11.14
N LYS A 78 -11.45 7.43 -12.18
CA LYS A 78 -12.82 7.99 -12.08
C LYS A 78 -13.70 7.34 -10.99
N ASP A 79 -13.49 6.04 -10.73
CA ASP A 79 -14.27 5.26 -9.78
C ASP A 79 -13.48 4.91 -8.50
N MET A 80 -12.24 5.43 -8.38
CA MET A 80 -11.38 5.17 -7.23
C MET A 80 -11.60 6.17 -6.11
N ARG A 81 -11.40 5.70 -4.87
CA ARG A 81 -11.32 6.56 -3.68
C ARG A 81 -9.91 6.52 -3.15
N PHE A 82 -9.36 7.69 -2.84
CA PHE A 82 -8.01 7.81 -2.30
C PHE A 82 -8.02 8.42 -0.89
N LYS A 83 -7.12 7.93 -0.05
CA LYS A 83 -6.80 8.52 1.25
C LYS A 83 -5.31 8.77 1.30
N ARG A 84 -4.90 10.04 1.39
CA ARG A 84 -3.48 10.38 1.53
C ARG A 84 -3.06 10.19 2.99
N PHE A 85 -1.99 9.44 3.19
CA PHE A 85 -1.32 9.35 4.48
C PHE A 85 -0.10 10.26 4.43
N ILE A 86 -0.01 11.15 5.41
CA ILE A 86 1.21 11.90 5.68
C ILE A 86 1.83 11.18 6.88
N PRO A 87 2.88 10.36 6.66
CA PRO A 87 3.48 9.66 7.78
C PRO A 87 4.09 10.69 8.72
N GLN A 88 3.75 10.64 10.01
CA GLN A 88 4.59 11.26 11.03
C GLN A 88 5.85 10.40 11.14
N LEU A 89 6.77 10.60 10.18
CA LEU A 89 7.88 9.68 9.92
C LEU A 89 8.72 9.41 11.17
N GLN A 90 8.83 10.37 12.08
CA GLN A 90 9.76 10.26 13.20
C GLN A 90 9.45 9.10 14.16
N THR A 91 8.18 8.81 14.43
CA THR A 91 7.78 7.65 15.26
C THR A 91 7.67 6.36 14.48
N ALA A 92 7.31 6.43 13.19
CA ALA A 92 7.17 5.24 12.34
C ALA A 92 8.51 4.73 11.79
N TYR A 93 9.55 5.58 11.73
CA TYR A 93 10.79 5.30 11.01
C TYR A 93 11.57 4.13 11.62
N GLU A 94 11.77 4.13 12.94
CA GLU A 94 12.54 3.06 13.61
C GLU A 94 11.83 1.71 13.50
N ASP A 95 10.50 1.68 13.64
CA ASP A 95 9.71 0.47 13.49
C ASP A 95 9.76 -0.06 12.06
N ILE A 96 9.57 0.81 11.07
CA ILE A 96 9.64 0.45 9.65
C ILE A 96 11.04 -0.02 9.27
N ARG A 97 12.08 0.64 9.79
CA ARG A 97 13.47 0.24 9.59
C ARG A 97 13.72 -1.15 10.18
N ALA A 98 13.30 -1.42 11.41
CA ALA A 98 13.44 -2.73 12.03
C ALA A 98 12.69 -3.82 11.22
N MET A 99 11.49 -3.50 10.71
CA MET A 99 10.75 -4.41 9.82
C MET A 99 11.51 -4.67 8.52
N SER A 100 12.10 -3.63 7.91
CA SER A 100 12.91 -3.77 6.71
C SER A 100 14.16 -4.64 6.95
N GLU A 101 14.87 -4.43 8.06
CA GLU A 101 16.05 -5.20 8.42
C GLU A 101 15.72 -6.68 8.70
N ALA A 102 14.54 -6.96 9.28
CA ALA A 102 14.07 -8.32 9.51
C ALA A 102 13.79 -9.10 8.22
N LEU A 103 13.43 -8.42 7.13
CA LEU A 103 13.18 -9.04 5.82
C LEU A 103 14.46 -9.40 5.06
N LEU A 104 15.61 -8.82 5.44
CA LEU A 104 16.90 -9.01 4.78
C LEU A 104 17.79 -10.05 5.47
N ARG A 105 17.31 -10.70 6.52
CA ARG A 105 17.99 -11.75 7.28
C ARG A 105 17.51 -13.12 6.82
#